data_AF-T1J5T9-F1
#
_entry.id   AF-T1J5T9-F1
#
_cell.length_a   1.000
_cell.length_b   1.000
_cell.length_c   1.000
_cell.angle_alpha   90.00
_cell.angle_beta   90.00
_cell.angle_gamma   90.00
#
_symmetry.space_group_name_H-M   'P 1'
#
loop_
_entity.id
_entity.type
_entity.pdbx_description
1 polymer ?
#
loop_
_entity_poly.entity_id
_entity_poly.type
_entity_poly.pdbx_seq_one_letter_code
_entity_poly.pdbx_strand_id
1 'polypeptide(L)'
;MSTAFCTLFRVPYQVDASMKSTSRLKHSSHQAHHPAPIPPPPPPDDIFPSSYLEQAFSTNFHPCIKLTAQDEVAIACKKMFRNQLHDSLCLVACYKKIDAVIQNGPTCGLVALQMATQLFHPNRVPAIDEILTTAQNEGYTIQGEMFSASDMSRLARKLLHCETSVLNDGLASRHAIVQHILRGDPILVPYDADFNFEPCCKRGHKAHWAVVAGVIIAIPKAAVTDLRTYELNSGLTNLFHATEKSDKEALASLCQQGTLYILAKQGKSNWLGLWLYDNLQLSNSNLIEMDPNRVAEGSKYHLPKGGVVEGLCNQIVLLKKPQ
;
A
#
# COMPACT_ATOMS: atom_id res chain seq x y z
N MET A 1 1.24 28.24 26.22
CA MET A 1 0.72 27.29 27.24
C MET A 1 -0.61 26.79 26.69
N SER A 2 -0.85 25.54 26.31
CA SER A 2 -0.33 24.24 26.72
C SER A 2 -0.33 23.30 25.51
N THR A 3 0.82 22.68 25.24
CA THR A 3 1.01 21.61 24.23
C THR A 3 1.08 20.29 24.98
N ALA A 4 -0.02 19.54 25.01
CA ALA A 4 -0.03 18.14 25.45
C ALA A 4 -1.36 17.48 25.07
N PHE A 5 -1.50 16.93 23.86
CA PHE A 5 -2.48 15.88 23.55
C PHE A 5 -2.16 15.25 22.19
N CYS A 6 -1.10 14.44 22.13
CA CYS A 6 -0.94 13.46 21.05
C CYS A 6 0.12 12.42 21.43
N THR A 7 -0.20 11.55 22.40
CA THR A 7 0.68 10.41 22.74
C THR A 7 -0.11 9.27 23.36
N LEU A 8 -1.10 8.75 22.66
CA LEU A 8 -1.60 7.41 22.93
C LEU A 8 -1.73 6.68 21.59
N PHE A 9 -1.29 5.42 21.57
CA PHE A 9 -1.30 4.48 20.45
C PHE A 9 -0.11 4.53 19.48
N ARG A 10 1.10 4.40 20.04
CA ARG A 10 2.20 3.68 19.36
C ARG A 10 2.22 2.26 19.91
N VAL A 11 2.04 1.25 19.06
CA VAL A 11 2.41 -0.13 19.41
C VAL A 11 3.94 -0.20 19.32
N PRO A 12 4.68 -0.49 20.39
CA PRO A 12 6.13 -0.51 20.33
C PRO A 12 6.62 -1.78 19.60
N TYR A 13 7.35 -1.58 18.51
CA TYR A 13 8.23 -2.59 17.92
C TYR A 13 9.61 -2.40 18.56
N GLN A 14 10.02 -3.30 19.45
CA GLN A 14 11.36 -3.27 20.04
C GLN A 14 12.38 -3.72 18.99
N VAL A 15 13.32 -2.84 18.67
CA VAL A 15 14.55 -3.15 17.94
C VAL A 15 15.65 -3.22 18.99
N ASP A 16 16.16 -4.41 19.27
CA ASP A 16 17.24 -4.59 20.22
C ASP A 16 18.59 -4.35 19.50
N ALA A 17 19.24 -3.25 19.85
CA ALA A 17 20.56 -2.87 19.35
C ALA A 17 21.54 -2.81 20.52
N SER A 18 22.45 -3.77 20.58
CA SER A 18 23.57 -3.77 21.51
C SER A 18 24.84 -4.23 20.80
N MET A 19 25.55 -3.27 20.19
CA MET A 19 26.99 -3.36 19.94
C MET A 19 27.72 -2.66 21.09
N LYS A 20 28.57 -3.38 21.81
CA LYS A 20 29.68 -2.80 22.59
C LYS A 20 30.98 -3.53 22.28
N SER A 21 31.94 -2.73 21.85
CA SER A 21 33.36 -3.01 21.67
C SER A 21 34.06 -3.12 23.03
N THR A 22 34.97 -4.09 23.19
CA THR A 22 36.22 -3.93 23.95
C THR A 22 37.28 -4.95 23.51
N SER A 23 38.52 -4.47 23.42
CA SER A 23 39.71 -5.14 22.92
C SER A 23 40.49 -5.96 23.97
N ARG A 24 41.00 -7.12 23.54
CA ARG A 24 42.35 -7.71 23.74
C ARG A 24 42.90 -7.86 25.17
N LEU A 25 43.21 -9.11 25.58
CA LEU A 25 44.48 -9.54 26.20
C LEU A 25 44.55 -11.09 26.27
N LYS A 26 45.74 -11.64 26.00
CA LYS A 26 46.05 -13.08 26.01
C LYS A 26 46.49 -13.50 27.42
N HIS A 27 45.97 -14.61 27.94
CA HIS A 27 46.68 -15.46 28.90
C HIS A 27 46.29 -16.93 28.72
N SER A 28 47.29 -17.79 28.79
CA SER A 28 47.26 -19.24 28.67
C SER A 28 47.12 -19.87 30.07
N SER A 29 46.22 -20.83 30.23
CA SER A 29 46.33 -21.89 31.24
C SER A 29 45.36 -23.04 30.96
N HIS A 30 45.83 -24.27 31.15
CA HIS A 30 45.21 -25.55 30.82
C HIS A 30 44.02 -25.96 31.71
N GLN A 31 43.11 -26.74 31.09
CA GLN A 31 42.27 -27.84 31.60
C GLN A 31 41.10 -27.58 32.58
N ALA A 32 39.88 -27.77 32.07
CA ALA A 32 38.94 -28.81 32.50
C ALA A 32 37.79 -28.93 31.46
N HIS A 33 37.62 -30.09 30.84
CA HIS A 33 36.54 -30.35 29.89
C HIS A 33 35.22 -30.57 30.67
N HIS A 34 34.35 -29.56 30.67
CA HIS A 34 32.93 -29.74 30.95
C HIS A 34 32.17 -29.90 29.62
N PRO A 35 31.25 -30.87 29.49
CA PRO A 35 30.40 -30.96 28.30
C PRO A 35 29.49 -29.72 28.22
N ALA A 36 29.37 -29.13 27.04
CA ALA A 36 28.47 -28.02 26.79
C ALA A 36 27.01 -28.43 27.06
N PRO A 37 26.16 -27.52 27.58
CA PRO A 37 24.74 -27.80 27.72
C PRO A 37 24.11 -28.04 26.34
N ILE A 38 23.30 -29.09 26.26
CA ILE A 38 22.55 -29.46 25.05
C ILE A 38 21.65 -28.28 24.66
N PRO A 39 21.65 -27.83 23.39
CA PRO A 39 20.74 -26.78 22.94
C PRO A 39 19.28 -27.25 23.10
N PRO A 40 18.33 -26.35 23.42
CA PRO A 40 16.93 -26.71 23.48
C PRO A 40 16.48 -27.30 22.13
N PRO A 41 15.55 -28.27 22.14
CA PRO A 41 15.04 -28.84 20.90
C PRO A 41 14.43 -27.75 20.02
N PRO A 42 14.54 -27.87 18.68
CA PRO A 42 13.83 -26.98 17.77
C PRO A 42 12.33 -27.04 18.07
N PRO A 43 11.59 -25.92 17.92
CA PRO A 43 10.14 -25.96 17.99
C PRO A 43 9.62 -27.01 16.98
N PRO A 44 8.51 -27.71 17.29
CA PRO A 44 7.91 -28.64 16.35
C PRO A 44 7.68 -27.94 15.01
N ASP A 45 8.00 -28.61 13.91
CA ASP A 45 7.54 -28.18 12.60
C ASP A 45 6.00 -28.14 12.67
N ASP A 46 5.44 -26.94 12.77
CA ASP A 46 4.02 -26.73 12.53
C ASP A 46 3.79 -27.03 11.05
N ILE A 47 3.55 -28.30 10.75
CA ILE A 47 2.89 -28.74 9.52
C ILE A 47 1.48 -28.18 9.62
N PHE A 48 1.32 -26.90 9.31
CA PHE A 48 0.02 -26.33 8.99
C PHE A 48 -0.44 -27.02 7.71
N PRO A 49 -1.53 -27.80 7.73
CA PRO A 49 -2.10 -28.30 6.50
C PRO A 49 -2.50 -27.07 5.66
N SER A 50 -1.97 -26.98 4.43
CA SER A 50 -2.34 -25.96 3.44
C SER A 50 -3.85 -25.79 3.27
N SER A 51 -4.63 -26.83 3.64
CA SER A 51 -6.09 -26.83 3.60
C SER A 51 -6.77 -25.89 4.60
N TYR A 52 -6.14 -25.49 5.72
CA TYR A 52 -6.77 -24.58 6.69
C TYR A 52 -6.76 -23.11 6.26
N LEU A 53 -5.73 -22.68 5.51
CA LEU A 53 -5.74 -21.36 4.89
C LEU A 53 -6.75 -21.31 3.73
N GLU A 54 -6.85 -22.37 2.92
CA GLU A 54 -7.86 -22.46 1.87
C GLU A 54 -9.29 -22.42 2.43
N GLN A 55 -9.55 -23.05 3.58
CA GLN A 55 -10.89 -23.04 4.19
C GLN A 55 -11.30 -21.70 4.80
N ALA A 56 -10.35 -20.91 5.32
CA ALA A 56 -10.63 -19.57 5.85
C ALA A 56 -10.83 -18.50 4.75
N PHE A 57 -10.29 -18.72 3.55
CA PHE A 57 -10.55 -17.89 2.36
C PHE A 57 -11.75 -18.39 1.53
N SER A 58 -12.29 -19.58 1.83
CA SER A 58 -13.40 -20.22 1.11
C SER A 58 -14.74 -20.11 1.85
N THR A 59 -15.04 -18.97 2.49
CA THR A 59 -16.45 -18.65 2.72
C THR A 59 -17.08 -18.33 1.38
N ASN A 60 -17.81 -19.30 0.83
CA ASN A 60 -18.64 -19.26 -0.37
C ASN A 60 -19.09 -17.83 -0.77
N PHE A 61 -18.31 -17.16 -1.63
CA PHE A 61 -18.79 -16.00 -2.36
C PHE A 61 -19.48 -16.49 -3.63
N HIS A 62 -20.81 -16.43 -3.63
CA HIS A 62 -21.60 -16.60 -4.84
C HIS A 62 -21.10 -15.62 -5.93
N PRO A 63 -20.84 -16.09 -7.17
CA PRO A 63 -20.44 -15.22 -8.27
C PRO A 63 -21.66 -14.49 -8.82
N CYS A 64 -22.16 -13.45 -8.13
CA CYS A 64 -23.13 -12.49 -8.70
C CYS A 64 -23.37 -11.19 -7.89
N ILE A 65 -22.62 -10.89 -6.83
CA ILE A 65 -22.80 -9.61 -6.12
C ILE A 65 -21.64 -8.70 -6.44
N LYS A 66 -21.86 -7.75 -7.36
CA LYS A 66 -20.97 -6.60 -7.53
C LYS A 66 -21.10 -5.72 -6.28
N LEU A 67 -20.10 -5.79 -5.40
CA LEU A 67 -20.03 -4.94 -4.20
C LEU A 67 -20.08 -3.45 -4.58
N THR A 68 -20.82 -2.66 -3.82
CA THR A 68 -20.76 -1.20 -3.95
C THR A 68 -19.46 -0.64 -3.38
N ALA A 69 -19.16 0.63 -3.65
CA ALA A 69 -18.01 1.31 -3.05
C ALA A 69 -18.09 1.28 -1.51
N GLN A 70 -19.29 1.50 -0.96
CA GLN A 70 -19.52 1.50 0.47
C GLN A 70 -19.34 0.11 1.09
N ASP A 71 -19.76 -0.95 0.38
CA ASP A 71 -19.57 -2.34 0.84
C ASP A 71 -18.09 -2.70 0.93
N GLU A 72 -17.29 -2.38 -0.10
CA GLU A 72 -15.84 -2.67 -0.09
C GLU A 72 -15.14 -1.98 1.09
N VAL A 73 -15.45 -0.71 1.32
CA VAL A 73 -14.90 0.07 2.44
C VAL A 73 -15.34 -0.51 3.78
N ALA A 74 -16.62 -0.86 3.92
CA ALA A 74 -17.14 -1.46 5.16
C ALA A 74 -16.46 -2.80 5.45
N ILE A 75 -16.27 -3.65 4.44
CA ILE A 75 -15.55 -4.94 4.59
C ILE A 75 -14.09 -4.69 4.99
N ALA A 76 -13.40 -3.77 4.33
CA ALA A 76 -12.01 -3.44 4.65
C ALA A 76 -11.86 -2.91 6.09
N CYS A 77 -12.78 -2.04 6.54
CA CYS A 77 -12.84 -1.56 7.92
C CYS A 77 -13.10 -2.70 8.91
N LYS A 78 -14.07 -3.58 8.65
CA LYS A 78 -14.36 -4.74 9.53
C LYS A 78 -13.13 -5.64 9.69
N LYS A 79 -12.40 -5.88 8.60
CA LYS A 79 -11.15 -6.67 8.62
C LYS A 79 -10.05 -5.98 9.43
N MET A 80 -9.80 -4.70 9.16
CA MET A 80 -8.75 -3.92 9.84
C MET A 80 -9.01 -3.79 11.35
N PHE A 81 -10.23 -3.39 11.71
CA PHE A 81 -10.57 -3.08 13.10
C PHE A 81 -11.16 -4.27 13.85
N ARG A 82 -11.31 -5.44 13.21
CA ARG A 82 -11.92 -6.66 13.80
C ARG A 82 -13.27 -6.40 14.49
N ASN A 83 -14.07 -5.49 13.92
CA ASN A 83 -15.33 -4.98 14.49
C ASN A 83 -15.18 -4.23 15.84
N GLN A 84 -13.98 -3.87 16.25
CA GLN A 84 -13.65 -3.19 17.51
C GLN A 84 -13.27 -1.71 17.29
N LEU A 85 -14.09 -0.98 16.54
CA LEU A 85 -13.89 0.45 16.40
C LEU A 85 -14.38 1.14 17.68
N HIS A 86 -13.50 1.91 18.33
CA HIS A 86 -13.85 2.62 19.56
C HIS A 86 -15.00 3.60 19.32
N ASP A 87 -15.99 3.61 20.22
CA ASP A 87 -17.21 4.44 20.07
C ASP A 87 -16.96 5.95 20.04
N SER A 88 -15.78 6.39 20.47
CA SER A 88 -15.37 7.81 20.41
C SER A 88 -14.79 8.22 19.06
N LEU A 89 -14.54 7.28 18.15
CA LEU A 89 -13.96 7.55 16.83
C LEU A 89 -15.04 7.60 15.74
N CYS A 90 -14.80 8.46 14.77
CA CYS A 90 -15.53 8.59 13.53
C CYS A 90 -14.56 8.29 12.39
N LEU A 91 -14.95 7.40 11.47
CA LEU A 91 -14.24 7.15 10.23
C LEU A 91 -14.92 7.91 9.11
N VAL A 92 -14.20 8.80 8.42
CA VAL A 92 -14.70 9.47 7.23
C VAL A 92 -13.95 8.94 6.02
N ALA A 93 -14.66 8.20 5.17
CA ALA A 93 -14.13 7.58 3.97
C ALA A 93 -14.45 8.42 2.72
N CYS A 94 -13.49 8.55 1.83
CA CYS A 94 -13.69 9.01 0.46
C CYS A 94 -13.03 8.00 -0.47
N TYR A 95 -13.79 7.37 -1.36
CA TYR A 95 -13.30 6.31 -2.23
C TYR A 95 -13.96 6.38 -3.60
N LYS A 96 -13.16 6.45 -4.65
CA LYS A 96 -13.61 6.21 -6.02
C LYS A 96 -13.37 4.74 -6.35
N LYS A 97 -14.48 4.00 -6.48
CA LYS A 97 -14.42 2.55 -6.67
C LYS A 97 -13.65 2.19 -7.94
N ILE A 98 -12.77 1.21 -7.79
CA ILE A 98 -12.06 0.54 -8.88
C ILE A 98 -12.33 -0.96 -8.74
N ASP A 99 -12.71 -1.63 -9.82
CA ASP A 99 -12.83 -3.09 -9.86
C ASP A 99 -11.43 -3.72 -9.93
N ALA A 100 -11.20 -4.77 -9.13
CA ALA A 100 -9.90 -5.41 -9.05
C ALA A 100 -9.56 -6.15 -10.34
N VAL A 101 -8.26 -6.16 -10.70
CA VAL A 101 -7.73 -6.98 -11.78
C VAL A 101 -6.61 -7.84 -11.22
N ILE A 102 -6.70 -9.15 -11.41
CA ILE A 102 -5.67 -10.10 -10.99
C ILE A 102 -4.60 -10.19 -12.08
N GLN A 103 -3.35 -9.97 -11.69
CA GLN A 103 -2.20 -10.01 -12.57
C GLN A 103 -1.80 -11.44 -12.90
N ASN A 104 -1.23 -11.59 -14.09
CA ASN A 104 -0.48 -12.77 -14.49
C ASN A 104 0.97 -12.37 -14.78
N GLY A 105 1.93 -13.11 -14.23
CA GLY A 105 3.36 -12.81 -14.38
C GLY A 105 3.80 -11.50 -13.66
N PRO A 106 4.90 -10.88 -14.10
CA PRO A 106 5.51 -9.73 -13.44
C PRO A 106 4.83 -8.38 -13.77
N THR A 107 3.53 -8.37 -14.08
CA THR A 107 2.79 -7.23 -14.64
C THR A 107 2.15 -6.29 -13.61
N CYS A 108 2.61 -6.29 -12.36
CA CYS A 108 1.92 -5.57 -11.27
C CYS A 108 1.74 -4.07 -11.54
N GLY A 109 2.75 -3.40 -12.10
CA GLY A 109 2.66 -1.99 -12.48
C GLY A 109 1.65 -1.74 -13.59
N LEU A 110 1.65 -2.59 -14.62
CA LEU A 110 0.72 -2.48 -15.75
C LEU A 110 -0.72 -2.74 -15.32
N VAL A 111 -0.93 -3.70 -14.41
CA VAL A 111 -2.24 -4.00 -13.83
C VAL A 111 -2.72 -2.87 -12.92
N ALA A 112 -1.84 -2.25 -12.13
CA ALA A 112 -2.19 -1.04 -11.36
C ALA A 112 -2.60 0.12 -12.28
N LEU A 113 -1.91 0.32 -13.40
CA LEU A 113 -2.28 1.31 -14.40
C LEU A 113 -3.63 0.97 -15.06
N GLN A 114 -3.86 -0.29 -15.43
CA GLN A 114 -5.13 -0.76 -16.00
C GLN A 114 -6.31 -0.50 -15.04
N MET A 115 -6.11 -0.75 -13.75
CA MET A 115 -7.08 -0.45 -12.71
C MET A 115 -7.35 1.07 -12.62
N ALA A 116 -6.31 1.91 -12.68
CA ALA A 116 -6.48 3.35 -12.71
C ALA A 116 -7.27 3.84 -13.94
N THR A 117 -7.12 3.19 -15.11
CA THR A 117 -7.86 3.54 -16.34
C THR A 117 -9.36 3.58 -16.14
N GLN A 118 -9.92 2.76 -15.25
CA GLN A 118 -11.35 2.70 -14.98
C GLN A 118 -11.92 4.05 -14.53
N LEU A 119 -11.11 4.90 -13.89
CA LEU A 119 -11.53 6.24 -13.44
C LEU A 119 -11.48 7.30 -14.55
N PHE A 120 -10.76 7.04 -15.64
CA PHE A 120 -10.62 7.93 -16.79
C PHE A 120 -11.53 7.52 -17.94
N HIS A 121 -11.51 6.25 -18.29
CA HIS A 121 -12.18 5.67 -19.46
C HIS A 121 -13.01 4.44 -19.05
N PRO A 122 -14.11 4.60 -18.28
CA PRO A 122 -14.86 3.48 -17.71
C PRO A 122 -15.45 2.52 -18.77
N ASN A 123 -15.63 3.00 -20.00
CA ASN A 123 -16.17 2.22 -21.12
C ASN A 123 -15.09 1.61 -22.02
N ARG A 124 -13.80 1.90 -21.77
CA ARG A 124 -12.69 1.46 -22.62
C ARG A 124 -11.43 1.26 -21.80
N VAL A 125 -11.42 0.21 -20.98
CA VAL A 125 -10.22 -0.24 -20.27
C VAL A 125 -9.39 -1.10 -21.24
N PRO A 126 -8.14 -0.72 -21.56
CA PRO A 126 -7.30 -1.50 -22.45
C PRO A 126 -7.00 -2.88 -21.85
N ALA A 127 -6.85 -3.88 -22.70
CA ALA A 127 -6.43 -5.21 -22.27
C ALA A 127 -4.99 -5.18 -21.76
N ILE A 128 -4.64 -6.07 -20.83
CA ILE A 128 -3.29 -6.07 -20.24
C ILE A 128 -2.19 -6.27 -21.31
N ASP A 129 -2.47 -7.07 -22.35
CA ASP A 129 -1.55 -7.32 -23.45
C ASP A 129 -1.30 -6.07 -24.31
N GLU A 130 -2.30 -5.19 -24.47
CA GLU A 130 -2.16 -3.91 -25.16
C GLU A 130 -1.23 -2.97 -24.37
N ILE A 131 -1.41 -2.92 -23.04
CA ILE A 131 -0.56 -2.14 -22.14
C ILE A 131 0.88 -2.67 -22.18
N LEU A 132 1.06 -3.99 -22.10
CA LEU A 132 2.35 -4.65 -22.14
C LEU A 132 3.07 -4.40 -23.47
N THR A 133 2.37 -4.59 -24.59
CA THR A 133 2.91 -4.32 -25.93
C THR A 133 3.37 -2.87 -26.05
N THR A 134 2.58 -1.93 -25.55
CA THR A 134 2.94 -0.51 -25.54
C THR A 134 4.20 -0.26 -24.69
N ALA A 135 4.26 -0.81 -23.49
CA ALA A 135 5.41 -0.65 -22.60
C ALA A 135 6.71 -1.26 -23.17
N GLN A 136 6.60 -2.41 -23.86
CA GLN A 136 7.74 -3.06 -24.53
C GLN A 136 8.22 -2.25 -25.73
N ASN A 137 7.32 -1.74 -26.56
CA ASN A 137 7.66 -0.91 -27.72
C ASN A 137 8.36 0.40 -27.32
N GLU A 138 8.02 0.93 -26.14
CA GLU A 138 8.67 2.11 -25.55
C GLU A 138 9.99 1.78 -24.83
N GLY A 139 10.32 0.49 -24.69
CA GLY A 139 11.52 0.04 -24.00
C GLY A 139 11.46 0.19 -22.47
N TYR A 140 10.28 0.32 -21.88
CA TYR A 140 10.10 0.48 -20.42
C TYR A 140 10.17 -0.85 -19.65
N THR A 141 9.98 -1.97 -20.35
CA THR A 141 9.91 -3.31 -19.76
C THR A 141 10.31 -4.38 -20.76
N ILE A 142 10.79 -5.52 -20.27
CA ILE A 142 11.04 -6.71 -21.10
C ILE A 142 9.86 -7.70 -20.97
N GLN A 143 9.42 -8.00 -19.73
CA GLN A 143 8.41 -9.04 -19.47
C GLN A 143 7.13 -8.49 -18.81
N GLY A 144 7.09 -7.20 -18.48
CA GLY A 144 5.97 -6.53 -17.82
C GLY A 144 6.31 -5.90 -16.48
N GLU A 145 7.52 -6.12 -15.97
CA GLU A 145 8.04 -5.40 -14.81
C GLU A 145 8.06 -3.88 -15.05
N MET A 146 7.86 -3.09 -14.01
CA MET A 146 7.98 -1.63 -14.09
C MET A 146 8.83 -1.12 -12.93
N PHE A 147 10.09 -0.80 -13.21
CA PHE A 147 11.07 -0.33 -12.21
C PHE A 147 11.32 1.17 -12.26
N SER A 148 10.46 1.95 -12.93
CA SER A 148 10.65 3.38 -13.13
C SER A 148 9.31 4.12 -13.03
N ALA A 149 9.17 5.00 -12.04
CA ALA A 149 8.01 5.87 -11.91
C ALA A 149 7.89 6.89 -13.05
N SER A 150 9.03 7.35 -13.59
CA SER A 150 9.08 8.19 -14.79
C SER A 150 8.51 7.45 -16.01
N ASP A 151 8.87 6.19 -16.22
CA ASP A 151 8.37 5.42 -17.37
C ASP A 151 6.91 5.02 -17.18
N MET A 152 6.50 4.68 -15.95
CA MET A 152 5.08 4.53 -15.60
C MET A 152 4.28 5.81 -15.93
N SER A 153 4.82 6.98 -15.58
CA SER A 153 4.21 8.29 -15.86
C SER A 153 4.07 8.56 -17.37
N ARG A 154 5.09 8.21 -18.17
CA ARG A 154 5.05 8.32 -19.64
C ARG A 154 4.04 7.36 -20.26
N LEU A 155 4.04 6.11 -19.82
CA LEU A 155 3.10 5.09 -20.25
C LEU A 155 1.65 5.50 -19.96
N ALA A 156 1.40 6.02 -18.75
CA ALA A 156 0.09 6.52 -18.35
C ALA A 156 -0.39 7.69 -19.23
N ARG A 157 0.47 8.68 -19.52
CA ARG A 157 0.11 9.78 -20.45
C ARG A 157 -0.26 9.25 -21.83
N LYS A 158 0.51 8.29 -22.33
CA LYS A 158 0.31 7.72 -23.67
C LYS A 158 -1.00 6.94 -23.79
N LEU A 159 -1.33 6.13 -22.78
CA LEU A 159 -2.52 5.26 -22.80
C LEU A 159 -3.80 5.96 -22.35
N LEU A 160 -3.71 6.83 -21.34
CA LEU A 160 -4.88 7.47 -20.73
C LEU A 160 -5.18 8.85 -21.28
N HIS A 161 -4.23 9.47 -22.00
CA HIS A 161 -4.28 10.87 -22.38
C HIS A 161 -4.55 11.80 -21.17
N CYS A 162 -3.97 11.44 -20.02
CA CYS A 162 -4.12 12.17 -18.76
C CYS A 162 -2.91 13.08 -18.48
N GLU A 163 -3.09 14.02 -17.56
CA GLU A 163 -1.97 14.73 -16.94
C GLU A 163 -1.31 13.81 -15.91
N THR A 164 0.02 13.80 -15.84
CA THR A 164 0.74 13.04 -14.82
C THR A 164 1.89 13.83 -14.21
N SER A 165 2.20 13.55 -12.96
CA SER A 165 3.33 14.13 -12.24
C SER A 165 4.01 13.07 -11.39
N VAL A 166 5.34 13.03 -11.45
CA VAL A 166 6.14 12.17 -10.56
C VAL A 166 6.60 13.03 -9.39
N LEU A 167 6.22 12.62 -8.18
CA LEU A 167 6.77 13.20 -6.95
C LEU A 167 7.99 12.38 -6.54
N ASN A 168 9.03 13.04 -6.04
CA ASN A 168 10.31 12.43 -5.64
C ASN A 168 10.54 12.42 -4.12
N ASP A 169 9.54 12.90 -3.37
CA ASP A 169 9.45 12.89 -1.90
C ASP A 169 8.33 11.94 -1.42
N GLY A 170 7.89 11.04 -2.30
CA GLY A 170 6.92 9.99 -2.02
C GLY A 170 5.60 10.55 -1.51
N LEU A 171 5.19 10.05 -0.34
CA LEU A 171 3.97 10.46 0.35
C LEU A 171 4.25 11.51 1.45
N ALA A 172 5.29 12.33 1.34
CA ALA A 172 5.64 13.27 2.41
C ALA A 172 4.54 14.33 2.67
N SER A 173 3.92 14.88 1.62
CA SER A 173 2.89 15.91 1.76
C SER A 173 1.50 15.30 1.95
N ARG A 174 1.16 14.91 3.18
CA ARG A 174 -0.16 14.35 3.55
C ARG A 174 -1.33 15.16 2.95
N HIS A 175 -1.30 16.47 3.13
CA HIS A 175 -2.39 17.34 2.68
C HIS A 175 -2.53 17.36 1.16
N ALA A 176 -1.42 17.52 0.40
CA ALA A 176 -1.47 17.53 -1.06
C ALA A 176 -1.94 16.19 -1.63
N ILE A 177 -1.48 15.07 -1.04
CA ILE A 177 -1.88 13.72 -1.42
C ILE A 177 -3.36 13.49 -1.15
N VAL A 178 -3.85 13.88 0.02
CA VAL A 178 -5.27 13.77 0.36
C VAL A 178 -6.11 14.65 -0.56
N GLN A 179 -5.74 15.90 -0.80
CA GLN A 179 -6.45 16.77 -1.74
C GLN A 179 -6.53 16.16 -3.15
N HIS A 180 -5.43 15.56 -3.64
CA HIS A 180 -5.41 14.84 -4.91
C HIS A 180 -6.45 13.71 -4.95
N ILE A 181 -6.44 12.84 -3.93
CA ILE A 181 -7.40 11.72 -3.83
C ILE A 181 -8.86 12.23 -3.69
N LEU A 182 -9.10 13.31 -2.94
CA LEU A 182 -10.45 13.87 -2.74
C LEU A 182 -11.03 14.50 -4.02
N ARG A 183 -10.20 14.90 -4.98
CA ARG A 183 -10.64 15.26 -6.34
C ARG A 183 -11.14 14.06 -7.14
N GLY A 184 -10.84 12.85 -6.68
CA GLY A 184 -11.18 11.58 -7.35
C GLY A 184 -10.08 11.11 -8.30
N ASP A 185 -8.91 11.72 -8.22
CA ASP A 185 -7.76 11.42 -9.05
C ASP A 185 -6.88 10.33 -8.39
N PRO A 186 -6.53 9.24 -9.10
CA PRO A 186 -5.77 8.14 -8.50
C PRO A 186 -4.27 8.43 -8.44
N ILE A 187 -3.58 7.65 -7.60
CA ILE A 187 -2.13 7.65 -7.46
C ILE A 187 -1.61 6.24 -7.70
N LEU A 188 -0.57 6.09 -8.53
CA LEU A 188 0.18 4.84 -8.63
C LEU A 188 1.37 4.89 -7.68
N VAL A 189 1.46 3.93 -6.77
CA VAL A 189 2.49 3.88 -5.74
C VAL A 189 3.25 2.55 -5.83
N PRO A 190 4.56 2.59 -6.06
CA PRO A 190 5.41 1.44 -5.83
C PRO A 190 5.65 1.29 -4.31
N TYR A 191 5.61 0.07 -3.80
CA TYR A 191 5.81 -0.25 -2.40
C TYR A 191 6.39 -1.65 -2.23
N ASP A 192 6.91 -1.96 -1.05
CA ASP A 192 7.44 -3.28 -0.74
C ASP A 192 6.34 -4.16 -0.13
N ALA A 193 5.92 -5.21 -0.85
CA ALA A 193 4.76 -6.01 -0.48
C ALA A 193 5.13 -7.21 0.41
N ASP A 194 4.41 -7.38 1.52
CA ASP A 194 4.54 -8.59 2.35
C ASP A 194 3.74 -9.77 1.78
N PHE A 195 3.79 -10.92 2.47
CA PHE A 195 3.05 -12.14 2.11
C PHE A 195 1.53 -11.94 2.05
N ASN A 196 0.98 -11.01 2.84
CA ASN A 196 -0.43 -10.63 2.83
C ASN A 196 -0.74 -9.46 1.87
N PHE A 197 0.25 -9.05 1.06
CA PHE A 197 0.22 -7.94 0.11
C PHE A 197 0.14 -6.54 0.74
N GLU A 198 0.22 -6.43 2.07
CA GLU A 198 0.29 -5.14 2.76
C GLU A 198 1.69 -4.53 2.65
N PRO A 199 1.83 -3.20 2.85
CA PRO A 199 3.12 -2.54 2.86
C PRO A 199 4.01 -3.03 4.01
N CYS A 200 5.26 -3.34 3.69
CA CYS A 200 6.30 -3.70 4.65
C CYS A 200 7.60 -2.95 4.37
N CYS A 201 8.65 -3.22 5.16
CA CYS A 201 9.98 -2.61 4.99
C CYS A 201 11.07 -3.70 4.94
N LYS A 202 11.11 -4.46 3.84
CA LYS A 202 12.05 -5.57 3.57
C LYS A 202 12.96 -5.23 2.38
N ARG A 203 13.48 -4.00 2.39
CA ARG A 203 14.43 -3.42 1.39
C ARG A 203 13.96 -3.35 -0.07
N GLY A 204 12.70 -3.65 -0.36
CA GLY A 204 12.16 -3.62 -1.73
C GLY A 204 12.30 -4.92 -2.51
N HIS A 205 12.71 -6.02 -1.87
CA HIS A 205 12.86 -7.32 -2.53
C HIS A 205 11.54 -7.79 -3.18
N LYS A 206 10.40 -7.41 -2.59
CA LYS A 206 9.07 -7.65 -3.14
C LYS A 206 8.42 -6.36 -3.61
N ALA A 207 9.19 -5.47 -4.25
CA ALA A 207 8.68 -4.28 -4.90
C ALA A 207 7.47 -4.61 -5.78
N HIS A 208 6.40 -3.87 -5.57
CA HIS A 208 5.09 -4.08 -6.16
C HIS A 208 4.43 -2.72 -6.42
N TRP A 209 3.38 -2.70 -7.23
CA TRP A 209 2.61 -1.49 -7.50
C TRP A 209 1.18 -1.61 -6.99
N ALA A 210 0.66 -0.52 -6.46
CA ALA A 210 -0.73 -0.35 -6.10
C ALA A 210 -1.31 0.91 -6.76
N VAL A 211 -2.62 0.90 -6.98
CA VAL A 211 -3.40 2.11 -7.25
C VAL A 211 -4.12 2.53 -5.99
N VAL A 212 -3.90 3.77 -5.56
CA VAL A 212 -4.61 4.41 -4.46
C VAL A 212 -5.74 5.26 -5.04
N ALA A 213 -6.96 5.05 -4.55
CA ALA A 213 -8.16 5.75 -5.04
C ALA A 213 -9.11 6.18 -3.92
N GLY A 214 -8.65 6.11 -2.68
CA GLY A 214 -9.42 6.58 -1.55
C GLY A 214 -8.59 6.73 -0.27
N VAL A 215 -9.23 7.35 0.71
CA VAL A 215 -8.71 7.58 2.06
C VAL A 215 -9.79 7.30 3.09
N ILE A 216 -9.36 6.94 4.30
CA ILE A 216 -10.19 6.98 5.51
C ILE A 216 -9.46 7.83 6.54
N ILE A 217 -10.14 8.83 7.08
CA ILE A 217 -9.64 9.65 8.16
C ILE A 217 -10.35 9.24 9.45
N ALA A 218 -9.60 8.69 10.39
CA ALA A 218 -10.10 8.36 11.73
C ALA A 218 -9.86 9.54 12.67
N ILE A 219 -10.94 10.10 13.20
CA ILE A 219 -10.93 11.30 14.04
C ILE A 219 -11.84 11.12 15.25
N PRO A 220 -11.55 11.80 16.38
CA PRO A 220 -12.49 11.85 17.49
C PRO A 220 -13.83 12.44 17.05
N LYS A 221 -14.94 11.83 17.46
CA LYS A 221 -16.30 12.34 17.16
C LYS A 221 -16.48 13.80 17.57
N ALA A 222 -15.88 14.20 18.69
CA ALA A 222 -15.92 15.56 19.20
C ALA A 222 -15.21 16.59 18.28
N ALA A 223 -14.32 16.13 17.38
CA ALA A 223 -13.62 16.99 16.42
C ALA A 223 -14.41 17.23 15.13
N VAL A 224 -15.54 16.53 14.93
CA VAL A 224 -16.35 16.68 13.72
C VAL A 224 -17.48 17.66 13.97
N THR A 225 -17.43 18.81 13.31
CA THR A 225 -18.37 19.92 13.51
C THR A 225 -19.67 19.74 12.74
N ASP A 226 -19.65 19.06 11.58
CA ASP A 226 -20.84 18.77 10.79
C ASP A 226 -20.72 17.44 10.04
N LEU A 227 -21.48 16.43 10.48
CA LEU A 227 -21.57 15.13 9.80
C LEU A 227 -22.71 15.05 8.77
N ARG A 228 -23.57 16.08 8.65
CA ARG A 228 -24.79 16.02 7.82
C ARG A 228 -24.50 16.03 6.32
N THR A 229 -23.31 16.47 5.92
CA THR A 229 -22.84 16.43 4.53
C THR A 229 -22.26 15.08 4.13
N TYR A 230 -22.22 14.12 5.05
CA TYR A 230 -21.72 12.76 4.84
C TYR A 230 -22.86 11.75 4.95
N GLU A 231 -22.69 10.59 4.32
CA GLU A 231 -23.64 9.50 4.39
C GLU A 231 -23.18 8.48 5.43
N LEU A 232 -24.03 8.19 6.42
CA LEU A 232 -23.74 7.14 7.40
C LEU A 232 -23.83 5.77 6.73
N ASN A 233 -22.82 4.94 6.92
CA ASN A 233 -22.83 3.57 6.41
C ASN A 233 -23.88 2.72 7.13
N SER A 234 -24.68 1.98 6.36
CA SER A 234 -25.74 1.13 6.89
C SER A 234 -25.23 -0.05 7.72
N GLY A 235 -23.98 -0.49 7.51
CA GLY A 235 -23.40 -1.67 8.15
C GLY A 235 -22.39 -1.38 9.27
N LEU A 236 -22.03 -0.12 9.50
CA LEU A 236 -21.06 0.34 10.49
C LEU A 236 -21.42 1.74 11.02
N THR A 237 -21.85 1.81 12.29
CA THR A 237 -22.45 3.01 12.93
C THR A 237 -21.52 4.22 13.09
N ASN A 238 -20.21 4.02 12.90
CA ASN A 238 -19.20 5.06 13.04
C ASN A 238 -18.40 5.29 11.74
N LEU A 239 -18.89 4.77 10.60
CA LEU A 239 -18.31 4.94 9.28
C LEU A 239 -19.20 5.86 8.44
N PHE A 240 -18.62 6.94 7.94
CA PHE A 240 -19.27 7.93 7.11
C PHE A 240 -18.60 8.00 5.75
N HIS A 241 -19.38 8.18 4.69
CA HIS A 241 -18.91 8.31 3.32
C HIS A 241 -19.04 9.75 2.85
N ALA A 242 -17.96 10.30 2.31
CA ALA A 242 -17.96 11.59 1.66
C ALA A 242 -18.85 11.56 0.41
N THR A 243 -19.68 12.57 0.28
CA THR A 243 -20.59 12.80 -0.85
C THR A 243 -20.12 14.01 -1.65
N GLU A 244 -20.78 14.30 -2.77
CA GLU A 244 -20.49 15.52 -3.54
C GLU A 244 -20.84 16.81 -2.77
N LYS A 245 -21.61 16.72 -1.68
CA LYS A 245 -21.92 17.85 -0.79
C LYS A 245 -20.88 18.03 0.33
N SER A 246 -19.99 17.07 0.54
CA SER A 246 -19.00 17.12 1.61
C SER A 246 -17.96 18.21 1.33
N ASP A 247 -17.58 18.96 2.37
CA ASP A 247 -16.49 19.92 2.29
C ASP A 247 -15.15 19.17 2.19
N LYS A 248 -14.61 19.12 0.98
CA LYS A 248 -13.34 18.43 0.68
C LYS A 248 -12.14 19.14 1.30
N GLU A 249 -12.19 20.46 1.49
CA GLU A 249 -11.09 21.22 2.06
C GLU A 249 -11.03 21.04 3.58
N ALA A 250 -12.20 21.05 4.24
CA ALA A 250 -12.31 20.67 5.63
C ALA A 250 -11.81 19.22 5.85
N LEU A 251 -12.19 18.29 4.96
CA LEU A 251 -11.72 16.90 5.03
C LEU A 251 -10.20 16.78 4.82
N ALA A 252 -9.64 17.53 3.87
CA ALA A 252 -8.19 17.58 3.66
C ALA A 252 -7.44 18.17 4.87
N SER A 253 -8.05 19.10 5.61
CA SER A 253 -7.46 19.66 6.83
C SER A 253 -7.48 18.67 7.99
N LEU A 254 -8.53 17.84 8.10
CA LEU A 254 -8.64 16.78 9.11
C LEU A 254 -7.54 15.72 8.98
N CYS A 255 -6.96 15.56 7.79
CA CYS A 255 -5.88 14.61 7.58
C CYS A 255 -4.61 14.95 8.39
N GLN A 256 -4.48 16.16 8.94
CA GLN A 256 -3.35 16.54 9.78
C GLN A 256 -3.56 16.19 11.26
N GLN A 257 -4.81 15.98 11.67
CA GLN A 257 -5.21 15.81 13.08
C GLN A 257 -5.57 14.36 13.43
N GLY A 258 -6.02 13.59 12.43
CA GLY A 258 -6.43 12.20 12.59
C GLY A 258 -5.41 11.16 12.12
N THR A 259 -5.72 9.90 12.41
CA THR A 259 -5.03 8.77 11.79
C THR A 259 -5.52 8.61 10.36
N LEU A 260 -4.61 8.67 9.40
CA LEU A 260 -4.92 8.56 7.98
C LEU A 260 -4.65 7.14 7.50
N TYR A 261 -5.64 6.59 6.83
CA TYR A 261 -5.55 5.35 6.10
C TYR A 261 -5.80 5.62 4.62
N ILE A 262 -5.26 4.75 3.78
CA ILE A 262 -5.45 4.76 2.34
C ILE A 262 -6.20 3.52 1.89
N LEU A 263 -6.97 3.69 0.83
CA LEU A 263 -7.71 2.62 0.16
C LEU A 263 -7.05 2.35 -1.18
N ALA A 264 -6.52 1.14 -1.34
CA ALA A 264 -5.68 0.78 -2.46
C ALA A 264 -6.02 -0.60 -3.04
N LYS A 265 -5.81 -0.78 -4.35
CA LYS A 265 -5.88 -2.08 -5.03
C LYS A 265 -4.56 -2.43 -5.68
N GLN A 266 -4.29 -3.72 -5.78
CA GLN A 266 -3.04 -4.27 -6.31
C GLN A 266 -3.31 -5.63 -6.99
N GLY A 267 -2.44 -6.05 -7.91
CA GLY A 267 -2.70 -7.16 -8.83
C GLY A 267 -2.77 -8.58 -8.24
N LYS A 268 -2.53 -8.81 -6.96
CA LYS A 268 -2.50 -10.14 -6.31
C LYS A 268 -3.75 -10.43 -5.48
N SER A 269 -4.72 -9.53 -5.40
CA SER A 269 -5.93 -9.72 -4.60
C SER A 269 -7.13 -9.00 -5.18
N ASN A 270 -8.32 -9.59 -4.98
CA ASN A 270 -9.59 -8.94 -5.31
C ASN A 270 -10.06 -7.95 -4.24
N TRP A 271 -9.45 -8.00 -3.06
CA TRP A 271 -9.89 -7.22 -1.90
C TRP A 271 -9.33 -5.80 -1.91
N LEU A 272 -10.14 -4.84 -1.47
CA LEU A 272 -9.69 -3.49 -1.19
C LEU A 272 -8.73 -3.50 0.00
N GLY A 273 -7.51 -3.05 -0.22
CA GLY A 273 -6.53 -2.82 0.84
C GLY A 273 -6.89 -1.57 1.62
N LEU A 274 -6.87 -1.68 2.95
CA LEU A 274 -6.93 -0.54 3.86
C LEU A 274 -5.60 -0.53 4.62
N TRP A 275 -4.74 0.46 4.35
CA TRP A 275 -3.40 0.51 4.93
C TRP A 275 -3.20 1.82 5.68
N LEU A 276 -2.39 1.78 6.75
CA LEU A 276 -1.92 3.02 7.39
C LEU A 276 -1.10 3.82 6.38
N TYR A 277 -1.37 5.12 6.27
CA TYR A 277 -0.66 6.01 5.36
C TYR A 277 0.85 5.98 5.61
N ASP A 278 1.25 6.12 6.88
CA ASP A 278 2.65 6.16 7.29
C ASP A 278 3.37 4.84 6.94
N ASN A 279 2.69 3.69 7.02
CA ASN A 279 3.28 2.41 6.64
C ASN A 279 3.53 2.33 5.13
N LEU A 280 2.61 2.84 4.30
CA LEU A 280 2.85 2.91 2.85
C LEU A 280 4.00 3.86 2.52
N GLN A 281 4.06 5.02 3.16
CA GLN A 281 5.15 5.98 2.98
C GLN A 281 6.50 5.34 3.32
N LEU A 282 6.61 4.70 4.48
CA LEU A 282 7.83 4.01 4.89
C LEU A 282 8.20 2.90 3.91
N SER A 283 7.21 2.12 3.45
CA SER A 283 7.40 1.05 2.48
C SER A 283 7.94 1.56 1.14
N ASN A 284 7.39 2.66 0.60
CA ASN A 284 7.86 3.32 -0.62
C ASN A 284 9.28 3.87 -0.46
N SER A 285 9.61 4.46 0.69
CA SER A 285 10.96 4.99 0.99
C SER A 285 12.02 3.90 1.24
N ASN A 286 11.59 2.65 1.43
CA ASN A 286 12.45 1.49 1.67
C ASN A 286 12.72 0.67 0.38
N LEU A 287 12.27 1.14 -0.79
CA LEU A 287 12.59 0.51 -2.07
C LEU A 287 14.06 0.75 -2.44
N ILE A 288 14.96 -0.05 -1.87
CA ILE A 288 16.41 0.20 -1.91
C ILE A 288 17.08 -0.67 -2.97
N GLU A 289 16.68 -1.93 -3.09
CA GLU A 289 17.36 -2.85 -3.99
C GLU A 289 16.40 -3.87 -4.61
N MET A 290 16.82 -4.42 -5.74
CA MET A 290 16.14 -5.55 -6.36
C MET A 290 16.44 -6.82 -5.57
N ASP A 291 15.48 -7.75 -5.55
CA ASP A 291 15.70 -9.08 -4.97
C ASP A 291 16.98 -9.73 -5.52
N PRO A 292 17.92 -10.18 -4.66
CA PRO A 292 19.19 -10.75 -5.10
C PRO A 292 19.05 -11.95 -6.06
N ASN A 293 17.99 -12.74 -5.92
CA ASN A 293 17.74 -13.86 -6.83
C ASN A 293 17.37 -13.37 -8.22
N ARG A 294 16.60 -12.27 -8.31
CA ARG A 294 16.28 -11.66 -9.61
C ARG A 294 17.48 -10.99 -10.26
N VAL A 295 18.39 -10.42 -9.46
CA VAL A 295 19.67 -9.90 -9.96
C VAL A 295 20.50 -11.02 -10.58
N ALA A 296 20.53 -12.21 -9.96
CA ALA A 296 21.24 -13.38 -10.48
C ALA A 296 20.68 -13.88 -11.83
N GLU A 297 19.44 -13.56 -12.17
CA GLU A 297 18.83 -13.89 -13.47
C GLU A 297 19.31 -12.97 -14.62
N GLY A 298 20.11 -11.93 -14.33
CA GLY A 298 20.79 -11.12 -15.34
C GLY A 298 19.88 -10.19 -16.15
N SER A 299 20.07 -10.17 -17.48
CA SER A 299 19.47 -9.20 -18.44
C SER A 299 17.97 -9.39 -18.69
N LYS A 300 17.24 -9.99 -17.74
CA LYS A 300 15.80 -10.26 -17.85
C LYS A 300 14.91 -9.09 -17.47
N TYR A 301 15.48 -8.05 -16.86
CA TYR A 301 14.74 -6.94 -16.28
C TYR A 301 15.27 -5.61 -16.78
N HIS A 302 14.36 -4.70 -17.11
CA HIS A 302 14.71 -3.30 -17.41
C HIS A 302 14.75 -2.46 -16.13
N LEU A 303 15.93 -1.93 -15.77
CA LEU A 303 16.10 -1.02 -14.63
C LEU A 303 16.76 0.29 -15.06
N PRO A 304 16.42 1.42 -14.41
CA PRO A 304 17.20 2.66 -14.49
C PRO A 304 18.65 2.46 -14.07
N LYS A 305 19.54 3.38 -14.46
CA LYS A 305 20.98 3.28 -14.18
C LYS A 305 21.29 3.19 -12.68
N GLY A 306 20.61 3.97 -11.84
CA GLY A 306 20.69 3.90 -10.38
C GLY A 306 19.78 2.84 -9.74
N GLY A 307 19.27 1.90 -10.53
CA GLY A 307 18.49 0.76 -10.06
C GLY A 307 17.16 1.15 -9.41
N VAL A 308 16.75 0.37 -8.41
CA VAL A 308 15.46 0.54 -7.71
C VAL A 308 15.39 1.86 -6.96
N VAL A 309 16.51 2.35 -6.40
CA VAL A 309 16.56 3.64 -5.70
C VAL A 309 16.17 4.77 -6.63
N GLU A 310 16.86 4.90 -7.76
CA GLU A 310 16.58 5.96 -8.74
C GLU A 310 15.23 5.76 -9.43
N GLY A 311 14.75 4.52 -9.55
CA GLY A 311 13.53 4.22 -10.28
C GLY A 311 12.23 4.34 -9.49
N LEU A 312 12.24 3.96 -8.21
CA LEU A 312 11.01 3.76 -7.40
C LEU A 312 11.06 4.37 -6.00
N CYS A 313 12.23 4.48 -5.37
CA CYS A 313 12.35 4.95 -3.99
C CYS A 313 11.88 6.39 -3.86
N ASN A 314 11.00 6.65 -2.88
CA ASN A 314 10.35 7.95 -2.67
C ASN A 314 9.66 8.49 -3.93
N GLN A 315 9.28 7.61 -4.87
CA GLN A 315 8.60 8.03 -6.08
C GLN A 315 7.19 7.49 -6.14
N ILE A 316 6.27 8.37 -6.51
CA ILE A 316 4.87 8.05 -6.80
C ILE A 316 4.41 8.82 -8.03
N VAL A 317 3.38 8.30 -8.70
CA VAL A 317 2.83 8.92 -9.90
C VAL A 317 1.41 9.41 -9.61
N LEU A 318 1.24 10.72 -9.62
CA LEU A 318 -0.07 11.36 -9.62
C LEU A 318 -0.65 11.32 -11.04
N LEU A 319 -1.90 10.88 -11.17
CA LEU A 319 -2.64 10.90 -12.43
C LEU A 319 -3.81 11.87 -12.28
N LYS A 320 -4.09 12.71 -13.28
CA LYS A 320 -5.19 13.70 -13.24
C LYS A 320 -5.85 13.81 -14.61
N LYS A 321 -7.17 14.00 -14.64
CA LYS A 321 -7.89 14.26 -15.91
C LYS A 321 -7.40 15.56 -16.55
N PRO A 322 -7.24 15.64 -17.88
CA PRO A 322 -6.95 16.91 -18.54
C PRO A 322 -8.09 17.89 -18.24
N GLN A 323 -7.74 19.16 -17.99
CA GLN A 323 -8.71 20.23 -17.74
C GLN A 323 -9.48 20.61 -19.00
#